data_AF-A0A5E3WUB3-F1
#
_entry.id   AF-A0A5E3WUB3-F1
#
_cell.length_a   1.000
_cell.length_b   1.000
_cell.length_c   1.000
_cell.angle_alpha   90.00
_cell.angle_beta   90.00
_cell.angle_gamma   90.00
#
_symmetry.space_group_name_H-M   'P 1'
#
loop_
_entity.id
_entity.type
_entity.pdbx_description
1 polymer ?
#
loop_
_entity_poly.entity_id
_entity_poly.type
_entity_poly.pdbx_seq_one_letter_code
_entity_poly.pdbx_strand_id
1 'polypeptide(L)'
;MCIQHPGFRTILEKPKKGKIAAFIIDENSVLGAHSFRHESPFLVTSATLNPHDLHDVRKSVHTVRHKTFPLNMRNDRPNLYWEVRHMKSGISDTDALSFLVPEDRGPDAKLDRDVVFFDDLGDAMMVMHRREVLELWRKRTRREKYAERGAHFGIPGLMPDVVLTAFAANGRWHTVDDVKHSDNKSKTRSLWVLNYHGAEVYEELEVVDSRYRQAKRRKEEEKLARERAEAIRLAEERAKKK
;
A
#
# COMPACT_ATOMS: atom_id res chain seq x y z
N MET A 1 21.26 10.93 6.18
CA MET A 1 21.89 9.92 7.06
C MET A 1 22.69 10.61 8.15
N CYS A 2 22.51 10.22 9.42
CA CYS A 2 23.20 10.82 10.58
C CYS A 2 24.74 10.83 10.47
N ILE A 3 25.34 9.92 9.71
CA ILE A 3 26.80 9.81 9.50
C ILE A 3 27.36 10.99 8.68
N GLN A 4 26.52 11.68 7.91
CA GLN A 4 26.90 12.90 7.19
C GLN A 4 26.79 14.16 8.06
N HIS A 5 26.19 14.05 9.25
CA HIS A 5 26.05 15.20 10.14
C HIS A 5 27.42 15.58 10.75
N PRO A 6 27.87 16.84 10.64
CA PRO A 6 29.18 17.26 11.10
C PRO A 6 29.42 16.96 12.59
N GLY A 7 28.42 17.22 13.45
CA GLY A 7 28.54 16.91 14.88
C GLY A 7 28.71 15.43 15.18
N PHE A 8 28.16 14.55 14.34
CA PHE A 8 28.34 13.11 14.48
C PHE A 8 29.74 12.68 14.06
N ARG A 9 30.28 13.25 12.97
CA ARG A 9 31.67 13.03 12.56
C ARG A 9 32.67 13.46 13.63
N THR A 10 32.44 14.59 14.31
CA THR A 10 33.29 15.03 15.41
C THR A 10 33.36 14.00 16.55
N ILE A 11 32.26 13.31 16.85
CA ILE A 11 32.20 12.25 17.87
C ILE A 11 33.01 11.02 17.42
N LEU A 12 33.00 10.71 16.11
CA LEU A 12 33.71 9.59 15.52
C LEU A 12 35.22 9.84 15.33
N GLU A 13 35.61 11.08 15.02
CA GLU A 13 37.01 11.47 14.79
C GLU A 13 37.77 11.70 16.09
N LYS A 14 37.08 12.18 17.14
CA LYS A 14 37.66 12.41 18.46
C LYS A 14 36.85 11.70 19.55
N PRO A 15 36.72 10.37 19.48
CA PRO A 15 36.05 9.63 20.53
C PRO A 15 36.85 9.83 21.81
N LYS A 16 36.18 10.24 22.91
CA LYS A 16 36.80 10.12 24.23
C LYS A 16 37.17 8.64 24.39
N LYS A 17 38.46 8.35 24.61
CA LYS A 17 39.00 6.97 24.67
C LYS A 17 38.06 6.06 25.48
N GLY A 18 37.66 4.93 24.89
CA GLY A 18 36.87 3.88 25.54
C GLY A 18 35.35 4.06 25.54
N LYS A 19 34.75 4.96 24.74
CA LYS A 19 33.29 5.21 24.79
C LYS A 19 32.40 4.57 23.72
N ILE A 20 32.95 4.01 22.63
CA ILE A 20 32.13 3.40 21.56
C ILE A 20 32.30 1.88 21.59
N ALA A 21 31.30 1.19 22.11
CA ALA A 21 31.29 -0.27 22.24
C ALA A 21 31.09 -0.98 20.90
N ALA A 22 30.15 -0.51 20.07
CA ALA A 22 29.87 -1.05 18.74
C ALA A 22 29.05 -0.06 17.90
N PHE A 23 29.02 -0.28 16.59
CA PHE A 23 28.06 0.33 15.67
C PHE A 23 26.99 -0.68 15.33
N ILE A 24 25.72 -0.30 15.47
CA ILE A 24 24.57 -1.11 15.06
C ILE A 24 23.98 -0.45 13.81
N ILE A 25 24.00 -1.17 12.69
CA ILE A 25 23.42 -0.75 11.42
C ILE A 25 22.19 -1.62 11.21
N ASP A 26 21.02 -1.04 11.46
CA ASP A 26 19.74 -1.72 11.26
C ASP A 26 19.19 -1.53 9.85
N GLU A 27 18.37 -2.47 9.41
CA GLU A 27 17.69 -2.49 8.09
C GLU A 27 18.66 -2.28 6.91
N ASN A 28 19.79 -2.97 6.93
CA ASN A 28 20.90 -2.67 6.02
C ASN A 28 20.71 -3.13 4.55
N SER A 29 19.48 -3.31 4.07
CA SER A 29 19.20 -3.45 2.64
C SER A 29 19.40 -2.13 1.87
N VAL A 30 19.65 -1.01 2.56
CA VAL A 30 19.62 0.36 2.01
C VAL A 30 20.99 1.05 1.95
N LEU A 31 22.10 0.46 2.42
CA LEU A 31 23.42 1.08 2.30
C LEU A 31 23.95 1.06 0.86
N GLY A 32 23.50 2.02 0.06
CA GLY A 32 24.12 2.41 -1.19
C GLY A 32 25.51 3.02 -0.94
N ALA A 33 26.52 2.46 -1.61
CA ALA A 33 27.81 3.02 -2.05
C ALA A 33 28.70 3.84 -1.08
N HIS A 34 28.30 4.12 0.16
CA HIS A 34 29.08 4.92 1.09
C HIS A 34 29.88 4.03 2.03
N SER A 35 31.21 4.11 1.91
CA SER A 35 32.13 3.39 2.77
C SER A 35 32.17 4.01 4.17
N PHE A 36 31.92 3.19 5.19
CA PHE A 36 32.10 3.58 6.59
C PHE A 36 33.19 2.71 7.22
N ARG A 37 34.21 3.33 7.82
CA ARG A 37 35.33 2.66 8.49
C ARG A 37 35.48 3.15 9.91
N HIS A 38 35.55 2.22 10.85
CA HIS A 38 35.91 2.48 12.24
C HIS A 38 36.56 1.23 12.85
N GLU A 39 37.34 1.37 13.92
CA GLU A 39 38.01 0.24 14.59
C GLU A 39 37.08 -0.56 15.51
N SER A 40 36.00 0.07 16.00
CA SER A 40 34.98 -0.57 16.83
C SER A 40 34.21 -1.67 16.07
N PRO A 41 33.73 -2.72 16.77
CA PRO A 41 32.89 -3.75 16.19
C PRO A 41 31.61 -3.21 15.52
N PHE A 42 31.17 -3.92 14.48
CA PHE A 42 29.91 -3.67 13.78
C PHE A 42 28.94 -4.82 13.99
N LEU A 43 27.69 -4.50 14.31
CA LEU A 43 26.56 -5.38 14.18
C LEU A 43 25.70 -4.85 13.02
N VAL A 44 25.56 -5.66 11.98
CA VAL A 44 24.74 -5.31 10.81
C VAL A 44 23.55 -6.24 10.80
N THR A 45 22.35 -5.68 10.90
CA THR A 45 21.09 -6.44 10.90
C THR A 45 20.30 -6.16 9.62
N SER A 46 19.71 -7.22 9.08
CA SER A 46 18.74 -7.12 7.99
C SER A 46 17.92 -8.41 7.93
N ALA A 47 16.66 -8.27 7.57
CA ALA A 47 15.74 -9.39 7.41
C ALA A 47 15.80 -10.03 6.02
N THR A 48 16.31 -9.33 5.00
CA THR A 48 16.10 -9.67 3.58
C THR A 48 17.37 -9.73 2.73
N LEU A 49 18.57 -9.76 3.33
CA LEU A 49 19.81 -9.80 2.57
C LEU A 49 19.97 -11.08 1.77
N ASN A 50 20.01 -10.96 0.44
CA ASN A 50 20.45 -12.03 -0.43
C ASN A 50 22.01 -12.15 -0.40
N PRO A 51 22.61 -13.23 -0.93
CA PRO A 51 24.07 -13.41 -0.92
C PRO A 51 24.85 -12.32 -1.65
N HIS A 52 24.29 -11.72 -2.69
CA HIS A 52 24.91 -10.62 -3.45
C HIS A 52 24.93 -9.34 -2.62
N ASP A 53 23.80 -8.96 -2.02
CA ASP A 53 23.71 -7.77 -1.16
C ASP A 53 24.62 -7.91 0.06
N LEU A 54 24.74 -9.11 0.63
CA LEU A 54 25.66 -9.39 1.73
C LEU A 54 27.12 -9.13 1.34
N HIS A 55 27.51 -9.46 0.10
CA HIS A 55 28.84 -9.15 -0.41
C HIS A 55 29.07 -7.63 -0.49
N ASP A 56 28.09 -6.89 -1.00
CA ASP A 56 28.17 -5.44 -1.14
C ASP A 56 28.19 -4.73 0.20
N VAL A 57 27.36 -5.18 1.15
CA VAL A 57 27.37 -4.71 2.54
C VAL A 57 28.75 -4.91 3.16
N ARG A 58 29.34 -6.09 3.02
CA ARG A 58 30.69 -6.38 3.55
C ARG A 58 31.74 -5.43 2.97
N LYS A 59 31.64 -5.14 1.67
CA LYS A 59 32.53 -4.20 0.98
C LYS A 59 32.34 -2.77 1.50
N SER A 60 31.10 -2.32 1.69
CA SER A 60 30.75 -0.96 2.13
C SER A 60 31.12 -0.70 3.59
N VAL A 61 30.86 -1.65 4.50
CA VAL A 61 31.24 -1.53 5.92
C VAL A 61 32.66 -2.03 6.20
N HIS A 62 33.41 -2.40 5.15
CA HIS A 62 34.77 -2.92 5.22
C HIS A 62 34.97 -4.06 6.24
N THR A 63 33.97 -4.93 6.39
CA THR A 63 34.08 -6.09 7.27
C THR A 63 35.04 -7.09 6.65
N VAL A 64 36.00 -7.54 7.45
CA VAL A 64 36.98 -8.54 7.04
C VAL A 64 36.36 -9.93 7.15
N ARG A 65 36.31 -10.69 6.05
CA ARG A 65 35.61 -11.98 5.97
C ARG A 65 35.97 -12.96 7.10
N HIS A 66 37.25 -13.06 7.45
CA HIS A 66 37.74 -13.97 8.50
C HIS A 66 37.55 -13.44 9.94
N LYS A 67 37.08 -12.20 10.10
CA LYS A 67 36.72 -11.57 11.39
C LYS A 67 35.23 -11.33 11.52
N THR A 68 34.43 -11.88 10.61
CA THR A 68 32.98 -11.67 10.55
C THR A 68 32.28 -12.99 10.80
N PHE A 69 31.29 -12.98 11.69
CA PHE A 69 30.42 -14.12 11.94
C PHE A 69 29.06 -13.88 11.27
N PRO A 70 28.73 -14.57 10.16
CA PRO A 70 27.41 -14.46 9.55
C PRO A 70 26.41 -15.32 10.33
N LEU A 71 25.42 -14.69 10.95
CA LEU A 71 24.28 -15.38 11.55
C LEU A 71 23.08 -15.31 10.60
N ASN A 72 22.62 -16.46 10.11
CA ASN A 72 21.41 -16.58 9.30
C ASN A 72 20.36 -17.38 10.08
N MET A 73 19.27 -16.73 10.46
CA MET A 73 18.19 -17.33 11.27
C MET A 73 17.13 -18.05 10.43
N ARG A 74 17.36 -18.24 9.13
CA ARG A 74 16.40 -18.72 8.11
C ARG A 74 15.26 -17.73 7.87
N ASN A 75 14.76 -17.75 6.64
CA ASN A 75 13.63 -16.91 6.22
C ASN A 75 12.27 -17.64 6.34
N ASP A 76 12.28 -18.88 6.83
CA ASP A 76 11.05 -19.62 7.05
C ASP A 76 10.19 -18.94 8.11
N ARG A 77 8.89 -18.94 7.86
CA ARG A 77 7.85 -18.32 8.70
C ARG A 77 6.72 -19.34 8.82
N PRO A 78 6.85 -20.33 9.72
CA PRO A 78 5.89 -21.44 9.82
C PRO A 78 4.49 -20.99 10.25
N ASN A 79 4.36 -19.77 10.75
CA ASN A 79 3.10 -19.12 11.11
C ASN A 79 2.47 -18.32 9.95
N LEU A 80 3.06 -18.33 8.75
CA LEU A 80 2.50 -17.69 7.55
C LEU A 80 2.02 -18.75 6.57
N TYR A 81 0.74 -18.64 6.21
CA TYR A 81 0.17 -19.37 5.08
C TYR A 81 0.29 -18.51 3.82
N TRP A 82 0.82 -19.09 2.75
CA TRP A 82 1.03 -18.39 1.48
C TRP A 82 0.01 -18.88 0.46
N GLU A 83 -0.63 -17.94 -0.24
CA GLU A 83 -1.53 -18.23 -1.34
C GLU A 83 -1.25 -17.27 -2.48
N VAL A 84 -1.25 -17.76 -3.72
CA VAL A 84 -1.17 -16.93 -4.93
C VAL A 84 -2.50 -17.04 -5.65
N ARG A 85 -3.15 -15.90 -5.85
CA ARG A 85 -4.43 -15.81 -6.57
C ARG A 85 -4.23 -15.06 -7.87
N HIS A 86 -4.79 -15.59 -8.96
CA HIS A 86 -4.81 -14.88 -10.23
C HIS A 86 -5.89 -13.81 -10.22
N MET A 87 -5.49 -12.56 -10.43
CA MET A 87 -6.42 -11.44 -10.60
C MET A 87 -6.77 -11.31 -12.08
N LYS A 88 -8.05 -11.31 -12.42
CA LYS A 88 -8.57 -11.11 -13.79
C LYS A 88 -8.22 -9.71 -14.32
N SER A 89 -8.06 -8.71 -13.44
CA SER A 89 -7.80 -7.33 -13.85
C SER A 89 -7.22 -6.39 -12.78
N GLY A 90 -6.08 -6.74 -12.21
CA GLY A 90 -5.30 -5.88 -11.31
C GLY A 90 -6.15 -5.17 -10.24
N ILE A 91 -5.94 -3.87 -10.07
CA ILE A 91 -6.58 -3.00 -9.05
C ILE A 91 -8.11 -3.09 -9.03
N SER A 92 -8.74 -3.40 -10.16
CA SER A 92 -10.21 -3.43 -10.27
C SER A 92 -10.82 -4.79 -9.93
N ASP A 93 -10.02 -5.85 -9.76
CA ASP A 93 -10.49 -7.18 -9.41
C ASP A 93 -10.54 -7.37 -7.89
N THR A 94 -11.57 -6.79 -7.27
CA THR A 94 -11.79 -6.95 -5.82
C THR A 94 -12.29 -8.32 -5.41
N ASP A 95 -12.75 -9.14 -6.36
CA ASP A 95 -13.13 -10.51 -6.04
C ASP A 95 -11.90 -11.32 -5.64
N ALA A 96 -10.70 -10.92 -6.09
CA ALA A 96 -9.45 -11.44 -5.57
C ALA A 96 -9.22 -11.15 -4.07
N LEU A 97 -9.86 -10.12 -3.50
CA LEU A 97 -9.79 -9.80 -2.06
C LEU A 97 -10.93 -10.43 -1.24
N SER A 98 -11.80 -11.23 -1.85
CA SER A 98 -12.92 -11.87 -1.17
C SER A 98 -12.48 -12.76 0.00
N PHE A 99 -11.27 -13.31 -0.01
CA PHE A 99 -10.73 -14.14 1.08
C PHE A 99 -10.52 -13.39 2.40
N LEU A 100 -10.39 -12.06 2.35
CA LEU A 100 -10.34 -11.23 3.55
C LEU A 100 -11.68 -11.27 4.31
N VAL A 101 -12.74 -11.75 3.66
CA VAL A 101 -14.08 -11.89 4.22
C VAL A 101 -14.51 -13.36 4.17
N PRO A 102 -14.30 -14.12 5.25
CA PRO A 102 -14.80 -15.49 5.31
C PRO A 102 -16.32 -15.54 5.12
N GLU A 103 -16.81 -16.36 4.19
CA GLU A 103 -18.23 -16.45 3.83
C GLU A 103 -19.13 -16.87 5.02
N ASP A 104 -18.55 -17.56 6.00
CA ASP A 104 -19.19 -18.10 7.19
C ASP A 104 -19.38 -17.06 8.31
N ARG A 105 -18.62 -15.95 8.31
CA ARG A 105 -18.71 -14.94 9.37
C ARG A 105 -19.86 -13.94 9.17
N GLY A 106 -20.49 -13.94 8.00
CA GLY A 106 -21.63 -13.09 7.70
C GLY A 106 -21.30 -11.59 7.59
N PRO A 107 -22.33 -10.75 7.33
CA PRO A 107 -22.15 -9.33 7.06
C PRO A 107 -21.56 -8.52 8.23
N ASP A 108 -21.88 -8.88 9.46
CA ASP A 108 -21.45 -8.15 10.67
C ASP A 108 -20.09 -8.62 11.20
N ALA A 109 -19.38 -9.43 10.42
CA ALA A 109 -18.04 -9.90 10.76
C ALA A 109 -17.08 -8.74 10.94
N LYS A 110 -16.41 -8.69 12.10
CA LYS A 110 -15.23 -7.84 12.24
C LYS A 110 -14.11 -8.44 11.42
N LEU A 111 -13.54 -7.63 10.54
CA LEU A 111 -12.30 -7.95 9.84
C LEU A 111 -11.17 -8.04 10.87
N ASP A 112 -10.32 -9.03 10.70
CA ASP A 112 -9.07 -9.10 11.44
C ASP A 112 -8.15 -7.95 10.96
N ARG A 113 -7.11 -7.64 11.73
CA ARG A 113 -6.19 -6.56 11.35
C ARG A 113 -5.36 -7.00 10.15
N ASP A 114 -5.72 -6.49 8.98
CA ASP A 114 -5.06 -6.79 7.72
C ASP A 114 -4.36 -5.58 7.11
N VAL A 115 -3.38 -5.84 6.24
CA VAL A 115 -2.67 -4.84 5.44
C VAL A 115 -2.77 -5.23 3.97
N VAL A 116 -3.26 -4.30 3.15
CA VAL A 116 -3.31 -4.45 1.68
C VAL A 116 -2.31 -3.47 1.07
N PHE A 117 -1.37 -4.01 0.30
CA PHE A 117 -0.39 -3.20 -0.43
C PHE A 117 -0.90 -2.86 -1.82
N PHE A 118 -0.66 -1.62 -2.25
CA PHE A 118 -0.95 -1.13 -3.59
C PHE A 118 0.34 -0.64 -4.22
N ASP A 119 0.48 -0.84 -5.53
CA ASP A 119 1.65 -0.37 -6.28
C ASP A 119 1.65 1.16 -6.48
N ASP A 120 0.47 1.78 -6.51
CA ASP A 120 0.30 3.23 -6.68
C ASP A 120 -0.41 3.86 -5.48
N LEU A 121 0.14 4.98 -5.00
CA LEU A 121 -0.44 5.75 -3.89
C LEU A 121 -1.82 6.31 -4.25
N GLY A 122 -2.04 6.68 -5.52
CA GLY A 122 -3.32 7.18 -6.00
C GLY A 122 -4.41 6.12 -5.89
N ASP A 123 -4.11 4.87 -6.24
CA ASP A 123 -5.06 3.75 -6.08
C ASP A 123 -5.38 3.49 -4.60
N ALA A 124 -4.36 3.50 -3.71
CA ALA A 124 -4.59 3.38 -2.27
C ALA A 124 -5.48 4.51 -1.72
N MET A 125 -5.20 5.75 -2.12
CA MET A 125 -5.98 6.93 -1.70
C MET A 125 -7.42 6.88 -2.25
N MET A 126 -7.61 6.44 -3.49
CA MET A 126 -8.93 6.29 -4.09
C MET A 126 -9.79 5.31 -3.29
N VAL A 127 -9.26 4.11 -2.99
CA VAL A 127 -9.99 3.09 -2.22
C VAL A 127 -10.35 3.62 -0.83
N MET A 128 -9.42 4.31 -0.16
CA MET A 128 -9.69 4.93 1.15
C MET A 128 -10.78 6.00 1.08
N HIS A 129 -10.74 6.88 0.07
CA HIS A 129 -11.74 7.94 -0.05
C HIS A 129 -13.13 7.40 -0.42
N ARG A 130 -13.21 6.38 -1.29
CA ARG A 130 -14.47 5.69 -1.58
C ARG A 130 -15.06 5.08 -0.30
N ARG A 131 -14.22 4.44 0.53
CA ARG A 131 -14.66 3.89 1.83
C ARG A 131 -15.22 4.97 2.75
N GLU A 132 -14.50 6.09 2.89
CA GLU A 132 -14.91 7.21 3.74
C GLU A 132 -16.25 7.80 3.31
N VAL A 133 -16.43 8.06 2.01
CA VAL A 133 -17.68 8.59 1.46
C VAL A 133 -18.85 7.63 1.72
N LEU A 134 -18.64 6.33 1.54
CA LEU A 134 -19.67 5.34 1.83
C LEU A 134 -19.98 5.21 3.33
N GLU A 135 -18.98 5.35 4.22
CA GLU A 135 -19.21 5.38 5.66
C GLU A 135 -20.02 6.62 6.09
N LEU A 136 -19.74 7.78 5.47
CA LEU A 136 -20.50 9.01 5.69
C LEU A 136 -21.93 8.87 5.18
N TRP A 137 -22.12 8.36 3.96
CA TRP A 137 -23.43 8.04 3.40
C TRP A 137 -24.20 7.11 4.35
N ARG A 138 -23.57 6.03 4.82
CA ARG A 138 -24.20 5.06 5.74
C ARG A 138 -24.67 5.71 7.04
N LYS A 139 -23.84 6.58 7.64
CA LYS A 139 -24.20 7.33 8.87
C LYS A 139 -25.34 8.31 8.61
N ARG A 140 -25.26 9.08 7.52
CA ARG A 140 -26.25 10.08 7.10
C ARG A 140 -27.61 9.42 6.84
N THR A 141 -27.64 8.40 5.98
CA THR A 141 -28.85 7.66 5.61
C THR A 141 -29.51 6.98 6.80
N ARG A 142 -28.74 6.38 7.72
CA ARG A 142 -29.32 5.83 8.95
C ARG A 142 -30.00 6.92 9.77
N ARG A 143 -29.32 8.04 10.01
CA ARG A 143 -29.83 9.14 10.83
C ARG A 143 -31.10 9.73 10.23
N GLU A 144 -31.11 10.01 8.93
CA GLU A 144 -32.18 10.77 8.27
C GLU A 144 -33.37 9.90 7.86
N LYS A 145 -33.16 8.65 7.46
CA LYS A 145 -34.24 7.80 6.92
C LYS A 145 -34.74 6.73 7.88
N TYR A 146 -33.91 6.30 8.83
CA TYR A 146 -34.17 5.08 9.62
C TYR A 146 -34.20 5.29 11.13
N ALA A 147 -33.44 6.24 11.68
CA ALA A 147 -33.38 6.48 13.13
C ALA A 147 -34.72 6.96 13.70
N GLU A 148 -35.39 7.89 13.01
CA GLU A 148 -36.71 8.40 13.43
C GLU A 148 -37.83 7.37 13.27
N ARG A 149 -37.64 6.37 12.41
CA ARG A 149 -38.63 5.32 12.12
C ARG A 149 -38.50 4.09 13.03
N GLY A 150 -37.66 4.15 14.06
CA GLY A 150 -37.47 3.06 15.02
C GLY A 150 -36.80 1.82 14.43
N ALA A 151 -35.99 1.97 13.37
CA ALA A 151 -35.34 0.84 12.72
C ALA A 151 -34.49 0.03 13.73
N HIS A 152 -34.78 -1.26 13.84
CA HIS A 152 -34.16 -2.16 14.82
C HIS A 152 -32.73 -2.59 14.46
N PHE A 153 -32.21 -2.20 13.29
CA PHE A 153 -30.89 -2.59 12.83
C PHE A 153 -29.83 -1.49 13.07
N GLY A 154 -28.60 -1.92 13.31
CA GLY A 154 -27.42 -1.07 13.52
C GLY A 154 -26.95 -0.34 12.26
N ILE A 155 -25.90 0.50 12.37
CA ILE A 155 -25.22 1.09 11.19
C ILE A 155 -24.76 -0.02 10.23
N PRO A 156 -24.16 -1.13 10.70
CA PRO A 156 -23.81 -2.27 9.85
C PRO A 156 -24.99 -2.93 9.15
N GLY A 157 -26.18 -2.89 9.76
CA GLY A 157 -27.40 -3.44 9.16
C GLY A 157 -27.88 -2.69 7.92
N LEU A 158 -27.50 -1.41 7.75
CA LEU A 158 -27.78 -0.66 6.53
C LEU A 158 -26.80 -1.02 5.40
N MET A 159 -25.51 -1.10 5.70
CA MET A 159 -24.54 -1.61 4.73
C MET A 159 -23.38 -2.22 5.53
N PRO A 160 -23.20 -3.54 5.47
CA PRO A 160 -22.18 -4.19 6.27
C PRO A 160 -20.76 -3.78 5.83
N ASP A 161 -19.79 -3.80 6.74
CA ASP A 161 -18.42 -3.31 6.47
C ASP A 161 -17.74 -4.06 5.32
N VAL A 162 -18.09 -5.33 5.15
CA VAL A 162 -17.63 -6.19 4.05
C VAL A 162 -18.17 -5.73 2.69
N VAL A 163 -19.43 -5.26 2.65
CA VAL A 163 -20.03 -4.69 1.44
C VAL A 163 -19.42 -3.32 1.16
N LEU A 164 -19.27 -2.47 2.18
CA LEU A 164 -18.58 -1.19 2.06
C LEU A 164 -17.17 -1.34 1.49
N THR A 165 -16.39 -2.27 2.03
CA THR A 165 -15.02 -2.55 1.58
C THR A 165 -15.02 -3.00 0.12
N ALA A 166 -15.95 -3.89 -0.25
CA ALA A 166 -16.09 -4.34 -1.63
C ALA A 166 -16.44 -3.20 -2.59
N PHE A 167 -17.40 -2.34 -2.23
CA PHE A 167 -17.74 -1.17 -3.05
C PHE A 167 -16.58 -0.19 -3.16
N ALA A 168 -15.91 0.10 -2.03
CA ALA A 168 -14.77 1.02 -1.98
C ALA A 168 -13.59 0.54 -2.82
N ALA A 169 -13.32 -0.76 -2.82
CA ALA A 169 -12.25 -1.34 -3.61
C ALA A 169 -12.65 -1.52 -5.11
N ASN A 170 -13.94 -1.66 -5.43
CA ASN A 170 -14.37 -2.06 -6.77
C ASN A 170 -14.73 -0.88 -7.66
N GLY A 171 -13.78 -0.46 -8.51
CA GLY A 171 -13.96 0.64 -9.46
C GLY A 171 -14.81 0.30 -10.70
N ARG A 172 -15.31 -0.94 -10.85
CA ARG A 172 -16.08 -1.38 -12.04
C ARG A 172 -17.58 -1.36 -11.87
N TRP A 173 -18.07 -1.24 -10.63
CA TRP A 173 -19.51 -1.20 -10.39
C TRP A 173 -20.01 0.21 -10.63
N HIS A 174 -20.76 0.37 -11.71
CA HIS A 174 -21.40 1.62 -12.09
C HIS A 174 -22.91 1.54 -11.92
N THR A 175 -23.45 0.33 -11.82
CA THR A 175 -24.88 0.04 -11.71
C THR A 175 -25.15 -1.06 -10.69
N VAL A 176 -26.39 -1.09 -10.18
CA VAL A 176 -26.87 -2.16 -9.30
C VAL A 176 -26.74 -3.53 -9.98
N ASP A 177 -26.89 -3.56 -11.31
CA ASP A 177 -26.82 -4.78 -12.09
C ASP A 177 -25.38 -5.34 -12.16
N ASP A 178 -24.36 -4.49 -12.15
CA ASP A 178 -22.95 -4.95 -12.10
C ASP A 178 -22.66 -5.75 -10.82
N VAL A 179 -23.35 -5.41 -9.72
CA VAL A 179 -23.21 -6.11 -8.43
C VAL A 179 -24.01 -7.42 -8.43
N LYS A 180 -25.21 -7.40 -9.01
CA LYS A 180 -26.08 -8.58 -9.15
C LYS A 180 -25.46 -9.68 -9.99
N HIS A 181 -24.70 -9.31 -11.03
CA HIS A 181 -24.01 -10.23 -11.91
C HIS A 181 -22.59 -10.57 -11.45
N SER A 182 -22.16 -10.08 -10.28
CA SER A 182 -20.87 -10.50 -9.72
C SER A 182 -20.94 -11.94 -9.21
N ASP A 183 -19.86 -12.71 -9.40
CA ASP A 183 -19.76 -14.11 -8.98
C ASP A 183 -19.87 -14.30 -7.44
N ASN A 184 -19.91 -13.20 -6.68
CA ASN A 184 -19.80 -13.19 -5.23
C ASN A 184 -21.17 -13.20 -4.53
N LYS A 185 -21.68 -14.41 -4.27
CA LYS A 185 -22.99 -14.66 -3.62
C LYS A 185 -23.09 -14.15 -2.17
N SER A 186 -21.99 -13.76 -1.52
CA SER A 186 -22.05 -13.14 -0.19
C SER A 186 -22.56 -11.69 -0.25
N LYS A 187 -22.28 -10.98 -1.36
CA LYS A 187 -22.64 -9.57 -1.58
C LYS A 187 -24.11 -9.39 -1.97
N THR A 188 -24.74 -10.44 -2.52
CA THR A 188 -26.16 -10.46 -2.86
C THR A 188 -27.07 -10.48 -1.62
N ARG A 189 -26.60 -10.85 -0.42
CA ARG A 189 -27.43 -10.77 0.80
C ARG A 189 -27.82 -9.34 1.20
N SER A 190 -27.09 -8.33 0.74
CA SER A 190 -27.42 -6.90 0.94
C SER A 190 -28.24 -6.30 -0.21
N LEU A 191 -28.84 -7.16 -1.06
CA LEU A 191 -29.63 -6.77 -2.23
C LEU A 191 -30.71 -5.74 -1.92
N TRP A 192 -31.33 -5.78 -0.74
CA TRP A 192 -32.40 -4.84 -0.41
C TRP A 192 -31.89 -3.38 -0.34
N VAL A 193 -30.69 -3.15 0.19
CA VAL A 193 -30.08 -1.82 0.25
C VAL A 193 -29.67 -1.36 -1.13
N LEU A 194 -29.16 -2.26 -1.97
CA LEU A 194 -28.78 -1.92 -3.34
C LEU A 194 -30.00 -1.66 -4.22
N ASN A 195 -31.09 -2.37 -3.99
CA ASN A 195 -32.36 -2.13 -4.69
C ASN A 195 -32.99 -0.79 -4.28
N TYR A 196 -32.80 -0.34 -3.04
CA TYR A 196 -33.46 0.86 -2.53
C TYR A 196 -32.58 2.12 -2.57
N HIS A 197 -31.27 1.98 -2.32
CA HIS A 197 -30.30 3.08 -2.25
C HIS A 197 -29.13 2.93 -3.22
N GLY A 198 -29.14 1.92 -4.09
CA GLY A 198 -28.02 1.69 -5.01
C GLY A 198 -27.67 2.93 -5.83
N ALA A 199 -28.68 3.60 -6.40
CA ALA A 199 -28.49 4.85 -7.15
C ALA A 199 -27.77 5.93 -6.33
N GLU A 200 -28.21 6.19 -5.10
CA GLU A 200 -27.58 7.18 -4.20
C GLU A 200 -26.13 6.79 -3.87
N VAL A 201 -25.87 5.51 -3.64
CA VAL A 201 -24.53 4.98 -3.38
C VAL A 201 -23.61 5.20 -4.58
N TYR A 202 -24.10 4.98 -5.81
CA TYR A 202 -23.32 5.22 -7.02
C TYR A 202 -23.08 6.70 -7.27
N GLU A 203 -24.05 7.58 -7.03
CA GLU A 203 -23.88 9.02 -7.16
C GLU A 203 -22.76 9.53 -6.25
N GLU A 204 -22.74 9.06 -4.99
CA GLU A 204 -21.68 9.41 -4.04
C GLU A 204 -20.29 8.92 -4.51
N LEU A 205 -20.22 7.70 -5.06
CA LEU A 205 -18.97 7.13 -5.57
C LEU A 205 -18.50 7.79 -6.88
N GLU A 206 -19.41 8.16 -7.78
CA GLU A 206 -19.07 8.77 -9.07
C GLU A 206 -18.38 10.12 -8.90
N VAL A 207 -18.68 10.87 -7.84
CA VAL A 207 -17.96 12.11 -7.50
C VAL A 207 -16.48 11.82 -7.20
N VAL A 208 -16.19 10.75 -6.46
CA VAL A 208 -14.82 10.32 -6.16
C VAL A 208 -14.13 9.79 -7.41
N ASP A 209 -14.81 8.90 -8.14
CA ASP A 209 -14.26 8.19 -9.29
C ASP A 209 -14.00 9.14 -10.47
N SER A 210 -14.84 10.16 -10.66
CA SER A 210 -14.63 11.20 -11.67
C SER A 210 -13.42 12.07 -11.35
N ARG A 211 -13.27 12.54 -10.10
CA ARG A 211 -12.10 13.31 -9.65
C ARG A 211 -10.81 12.51 -9.82
N TYR A 212 -10.83 11.24 -9.44
CA TYR A 212 -9.68 10.36 -9.60
C TYR A 212 -9.31 10.17 -11.08
N ARG A 213 -10.28 9.85 -11.95
CA ARG A 213 -10.07 9.73 -13.40
C ARG A 213 -9.55 11.02 -14.03
N GLN A 214 -10.00 12.19 -13.58
CA GLN A 214 -9.49 13.48 -14.05
C GLN A 214 -8.03 13.70 -13.60
N ALA A 215 -7.72 13.43 -12.33
CA ALA A 215 -6.36 13.56 -11.81
C ALA A 215 -5.37 12.62 -12.51
N LYS A 216 -5.79 11.38 -12.79
CA LYS A 216 -4.98 10.39 -13.50
C LYS A 216 -4.69 10.83 -14.94
N ARG A 217 -5.73 11.26 -15.69
CA ARG A 217 -5.57 11.81 -17.05
C ARG A 217 -4.61 12.99 -17.09
N ARG A 218 -4.73 13.94 -16.15
CA ARG A 218 -3.80 15.08 -16.05
C ARG A 218 -2.35 14.64 -15.84
N LYS A 219 -2.09 13.67 -14.95
CA LYS A 219 -0.74 13.13 -14.73
C LYS A 219 -0.17 12.46 -15.99
N GLU A 220 -1.00 11.70 -16.71
CA GLU A 220 -0.59 11.05 -17.96
C GLU A 220 -0.28 12.07 -19.06
N GLU A 221 -1.11 13.11 -19.20
CA GLU A 221 -0.88 14.23 -20.12
C GLU A 221 0.40 15.00 -19.77
N GLU A 222 0.64 15.30 -18.49
CA GLU A 222 1.86 15.94 -18.02
C GLU A 222 3.11 15.10 -18.29
N LYS A 223 3.03 13.78 -18.09
CA LYS A 223 4.12 12.86 -18.40
C LYS A 223 4.44 12.85 -19.89
N LEU A 224 3.42 12.72 -20.74
CA LEU A 224 3.57 12.74 -22.19
C LEU A 224 4.12 14.08 -22.69
N ALA A 225 3.70 15.20 -22.10
CA ALA A 225 4.23 16.52 -22.42
C ALA A 225 5.72 16.64 -22.05
N ARG A 226 6.15 16.11 -20.90
CA ARG A 226 7.56 16.07 -20.50
C ARG A 226 8.41 15.24 -21.44
N GLU A 227 7.94 14.04 -21.80
CA GLU A 227 8.63 13.14 -22.73
C GLU A 227 8.78 13.80 -24.11
N ARG A 228 7.73 14.47 -24.61
CA ARG A 228 7.80 15.23 -25.87
C ARG A 228 8.79 16.39 -25.80
N ALA A 229 8.78 17.15 -24.71
CA ALA A 229 9.72 18.26 -24.51
C ALA A 229 11.19 17.78 -24.46
N GLU A 230 11.44 16.66 -23.79
CA GLU A 230 12.77 16.05 -23.73
C GLU A 230 13.22 15.52 -25.10
N ALA A 231 12.32 14.88 -25.86
CA ALA A 231 12.61 14.41 -27.20
C ALA A 231 12.96 15.57 -28.17
N ILE A 232 12.23 16.69 -28.07
CA ILE A 232 12.54 17.90 -28.85
C ILE A 232 13.92 18.45 -28.47
N ARG A 233 14.21 18.57 -27.17
CA ARG A 233 15.53 19.04 -26.68
C ARG A 233 16.68 18.17 -27.21
N LEU A 234 16.52 16.84 -27.14
CA LEU A 234 17.53 15.90 -27.62
C LEU A 234 17.72 15.99 -29.14
N ALA A 235 16.65 16.24 -29.90
CA ALA A 235 16.72 16.43 -31.35
C ALA A 235 17.47 17.73 -31.72
N GLU A 236 17.22 18.82 -31.01
CA GLU A 236 17.93 20.10 -31.20
C GLU A 236 19.42 19.99 -30.87
N GLU A 237 19.79 19.29 -29.79
CA GLU A 237 21.19 19.03 -29.44
C GLU A 237 21.92 18.20 -30.50
N ARG A 238 21.23 17.23 -31.12
CA ARG A 238 21.78 16.44 -32.22
C ARG A 238 21.96 17.25 -33.50
N ALA A 239 21.04 18.19 -33.78
CA ALA A 239 21.13 19.07 -34.93
C ALA A 239 22.29 20.07 -34.81
N LYS A 240 22.57 20.60 -33.61
CA LYS A 240 23.69 21.53 -33.35
C LYS A 240 25.09 20.87 -33.39
N LYS A 241 25.17 19.54 -33.36
CA LYS A 241 26.42 18.76 -33.39
C LYS A 241 26.81 18.27 -34.80
N LYS A 242 25.98 18.54 -35.81
CA LYS A 242 26.28 18.29 -37.22
C LYS A 242 26.65 19.59 -37.91
#